data_AF-A0A0C2MMZ8-F1
#
_entry.id   AF-A0A0C2MMZ8-F1
#
_cell.length_a   1.000
_cell.length_b   1.000
_cell.length_c   1.000
_cell.angle_alpha   90.00
_cell.angle_beta   90.00
_cell.angle_gamma   90.00
#
_symmetry.space_group_name_H-M   'P 1'
#
loop_
_entity.id
_entity.type
_entity.pdbx_description
1 polymer ?
#
loop_
_entity_poly.entity_id
_entity_poly.type
_entity_poly.pdbx_seq_one_letter_code
_entity_poly.pdbx_strand_id
1 'polypeptide(L)'
;MDNRQHSQNEEIMKREWRFAKVAELANLLRFNYTWVIKRYEEAAGCFLEINDSRAFSSYLNAIKVILEKGNIEKGVQSCVQYGYKCQQKLCDAQHAVKLYGKADELSDKHNLSHTCVMNHFDRNKYGGDVYDVFDERFDLFAGTALMRTKN
;
A
#
# COMPACT_ATOMS: atom_id res chain seq x y z
N MET A 1 0.03 0.01 32.58
CA MET A 1 -0.10 -0.89 31.41
C MET A 1 -0.37 -2.29 31.94
N ASP A 2 -1.39 -2.97 31.42
CA ASP A 2 -1.73 -4.35 31.79
C ASP A 2 -0.67 -5.32 31.23
N ASN A 3 -0.17 -6.25 32.06
CA ASN A 3 0.83 -7.24 31.66
C ASN A 3 0.40 -8.09 30.45
N ARG A 4 -0.91 -8.27 30.25
CA ARG A 4 -1.45 -8.94 29.06
C ARG A 4 -1.23 -8.13 27.78
N GLN A 5 -1.43 -6.81 27.84
CA GLN A 5 -1.24 -5.94 26.68
C GLN A 5 0.24 -5.87 26.26
N HIS A 6 1.14 -5.89 27.26
CA HIS A 6 2.59 -5.91 27.00
C HIS A 6 3.01 -7.19 26.28
N SER A 7 2.59 -8.36 26.78
CA SER A 7 2.89 -9.66 26.17
C SER A 7 2.31 -9.81 24.76
N GLN A 8 1.10 -9.30 24.51
CA GLN A 8 0.51 -9.32 23.16
C GLN A 8 1.26 -8.43 22.17
N ASN A 9 1.68 -7.24 22.59
CA ASN A 9 2.45 -6.33 21.74
C ASN A 9 3.83 -6.94 21.40
N GLU A 10 4.46 -7.66 22.33
CA GLU A 10 5.73 -8.37 22.06
C GLU A 10 5.58 -9.45 20.99
N GLU A 11 4.50 -10.25 21.03
CA GLU A 11 4.25 -11.27 20.00
C GLU A 11 3.99 -10.65 18.62
N ILE A 12 3.27 -9.52 18.58
CA ILE A 12 3.06 -8.77 17.34
C ILE A 12 4.39 -8.23 16.78
N MET A 13 5.27 -7.72 17.65
CA MET A 13 6.61 -7.28 17.23
C MET A 13 7.49 -8.44 16.73
N LYS A 14 7.43 -9.62 17.36
CA LYS A 14 8.15 -10.81 16.88
C LYS A 14 7.67 -11.25 15.50
N ARG A 15 6.35 -11.22 15.27
CA ARG A 15 5.74 -11.57 13.98
C ARG A 15 6.15 -10.58 12.89
N GLU A 16 6.14 -9.30 13.20
CA GLU A 16 6.60 -8.25 12.29
C GLU A 16 8.05 -8.48 11.86
N TRP A 17 8.97 -8.65 12.81
CA TRP A 17 10.38 -8.82 12.51
C TRP A 17 10.62 -9.99 11.55
N ARG A 18 9.85 -11.09 11.71
CA ARG A 18 9.92 -12.22 10.78
C ARG A 18 9.50 -11.80 9.38
N PHE A 19 8.38 -11.10 9.22
CA PHE A 19 7.92 -10.68 7.89
C PHE A 19 8.87 -9.68 7.23
N ALA A 20 9.33 -8.67 7.96
CA ALA A 20 10.28 -7.68 7.44
C ALA A 20 11.61 -8.33 7.04
N LYS A 21 12.16 -9.20 7.90
CA LYS A 21 13.41 -9.91 7.60
C LYS A 21 13.28 -10.84 6.39
N VAL A 22 12.16 -11.54 6.28
CA VAL A 22 11.87 -12.41 5.14
C VAL A 22 11.72 -11.58 3.86
N ALA A 23 11.08 -10.41 3.92
CA ALA A 23 10.97 -9.50 2.78
C ALA A 23 12.34 -9.00 2.30
N GLU A 24 13.19 -8.56 3.23
CA GLU A 24 14.56 -8.11 2.93
C GLU A 24 15.38 -9.20 2.23
N LEU A 25 15.40 -10.41 2.81
CA LEU A 25 16.13 -11.54 2.26
C LEU A 25 15.59 -11.95 0.89
N ALA A 26 14.27 -12.02 0.74
CA ALA A 26 13.66 -12.36 -0.54
C ALA A 26 13.95 -11.30 -1.61
N ASN A 27 13.96 -10.01 -1.26
CA ASN A 27 14.33 -8.95 -2.19
C ASN A 27 15.80 -9.08 -2.63
N LEU A 28 16.70 -9.33 -1.67
CA LEU A 28 18.13 -9.55 -1.94
C LEU A 28 18.36 -10.77 -2.86
N LEU A 29 17.62 -11.85 -2.62
CA LEU A 29 17.64 -13.07 -3.41
C LEU A 29 16.83 -12.98 -4.71
N ARG A 30 16.30 -11.79 -5.05
CA ARG A 30 15.54 -11.50 -6.27
C ARG A 30 14.34 -12.43 -6.47
N PHE A 31 13.67 -12.78 -5.39
CA PHE A 31 12.39 -13.48 -5.45
C PHE A 31 11.34 -12.63 -6.17
N ASN A 32 10.20 -13.26 -6.46
CA ASN A 32 9.06 -12.56 -7.04
C ASN A 32 8.71 -11.31 -6.21
N TYR A 33 8.77 -10.15 -6.84
CA TYR A 33 8.61 -8.87 -6.17
C TYR A 33 7.20 -8.67 -5.59
N THR A 34 6.16 -9.30 -6.15
CA THR A 34 4.81 -9.25 -5.59
C THR A 34 4.76 -9.94 -4.23
N TRP A 35 5.54 -11.02 -4.07
CA TRP A 35 5.68 -11.72 -2.81
C TRP A 35 6.47 -10.89 -1.79
N VAL A 36 7.54 -10.23 -2.21
CA VAL A 36 8.32 -9.31 -1.37
C VAL A 36 7.44 -8.17 -0.85
N ILE A 37 6.66 -7.54 -1.74
CA ILE A 37 5.71 -6.49 -1.39
C ILE A 37 4.72 -6.98 -0.33
N LYS A 38 4.12 -8.16 -0.54
CA LYS A 38 3.16 -8.74 0.40
C LYS A 38 3.74 -8.93 1.80
N ARG A 39 5.01 -9.33 1.91
CA ARG A 39 5.69 -9.47 3.22
C ARG A 39 5.88 -8.12 3.92
N TYR A 40 6.22 -7.06 3.18
CA TYR A 40 6.27 -5.71 3.74
C TYR A 40 4.88 -5.21 4.16
N GLU A 41 3.84 -5.49 3.37
CA GLU A 41 2.46 -5.13 3.73
C GLU A 41 1.98 -5.86 5.00
N GLU A 42 2.35 -7.14 5.17
CA GLU A 42 2.04 -7.91 6.37
C GLU A 42 2.80 -7.37 7.60
N ALA A 43 4.07 -7.00 7.45
CA ALA A 43 4.83 -6.31 8.50
C ALA A 43 4.17 -4.98 8.89
N ALA A 44 3.74 -4.19 7.91
CA ALA A 44 3.01 -2.95 8.16
C ALA A 44 1.68 -3.20 8.89
N GLY A 45 0.95 -4.25 8.52
CA GLY A 45 -0.28 -4.67 9.18
C GLY A 45 -0.08 -4.95 10.67
N CYS A 46 0.99 -5.67 11.04
CA CYS A 46 1.34 -5.91 12.44
C CYS A 46 1.56 -4.61 13.21
N PHE A 47 2.25 -3.62 12.63
CA PHE A 47 2.43 -2.32 13.28
C PHE A 47 1.12 -1.52 13.39
N LEU A 48 0.24 -1.58 12.39
CA LEU A 48 -1.06 -0.92 12.47
C LEU A 48 -1.96 -1.52 13.55
N GLU A 49 -1.87 -2.82 13.83
CA GLU A 49 -2.63 -3.48 14.91
C GLU A 49 -2.32 -2.88 16.29
N ILE A 50 -1.09 -2.39 16.49
CA ILE A 50 -0.64 -1.76 17.74
C ILE A 50 -0.47 -0.24 17.63
N ASN A 51 -1.02 0.38 16.58
CA ASN A 51 -0.93 1.83 16.35
C ASN A 51 0.52 2.36 16.34
N ASP A 52 1.43 1.60 15.72
CA ASP A 52 2.85 1.93 15.66
C ASP A 52 3.22 2.54 14.31
N SER A 53 3.90 3.68 14.34
CA SER A 53 4.28 4.45 13.15
C SER A 53 5.29 3.72 12.26
N ARG A 54 5.96 2.67 12.74
CA ARG A 54 6.84 1.82 11.92
C ARG A 54 6.12 1.15 10.75
N ALA A 55 4.78 1.08 10.77
CA ALA A 55 3.97 0.70 9.61
C ALA A 55 4.33 1.50 8.35
N PHE A 56 4.60 2.79 8.51
CA PHE A 56 5.01 3.69 7.43
C PHE A 56 6.32 3.24 6.76
N SER A 57 7.32 2.85 7.55
CA SER A 57 8.61 2.37 7.02
C SER A 57 8.44 1.11 6.17
N SER A 58 7.61 0.16 6.65
CA SER A 58 7.27 -1.04 5.90
C SER A 58 6.57 -0.72 4.57
N TYR A 59 5.65 0.24 4.57
CA TYR A 59 5.01 0.72 3.35
C TYR A 59 5.98 1.39 2.37
N LEU A 60 6.93 2.20 2.86
CA LEU A 60 7.96 2.77 2.00
C LEU A 60 8.85 1.71 1.35
N ASN A 61 9.18 0.64 2.07
CA ASN A 61 9.93 -0.48 1.51
C ASN A 61 9.14 -1.22 0.42
N ALA A 62 7.85 -1.45 0.62
CA ALA A 62 6.98 -2.00 -0.41
C ALA A 62 6.94 -1.10 -1.67
N ILE A 63 6.75 0.20 -1.50
CA ILE A 63 6.77 1.18 -2.61
C ILE A 63 8.12 1.17 -3.33
N LYS A 64 9.23 1.13 -2.60
CA LYS A 64 10.57 1.06 -3.18
C LYS A 64 10.71 -0.14 -4.11
N VAL A 65 10.30 -1.33 -3.67
CA VAL A 65 10.34 -2.55 -4.50
C VAL A 65 9.48 -2.40 -5.75
N ILE A 66 8.29 -1.80 -5.65
CA ILE A 66 7.41 -1.53 -6.80
C ILE A 66 8.11 -0.62 -7.83
N LEU A 67 8.69 0.49 -7.36
CA LEU A 67 9.36 1.47 -8.21
C LEU A 67 10.65 0.90 -8.85
N GLU A 68 11.41 0.08 -8.14
CA GLU A 68 12.59 -0.62 -8.66
C GLU A 68 12.25 -1.59 -9.80
N LYS A 69 10.99 -2.04 -9.91
CA LYS A 69 10.50 -2.83 -11.04
C LYS A 69 9.89 -2.00 -12.16
N GLY A 70 9.93 -0.68 -12.05
CA GLY A 70 9.45 0.25 -13.06
C GLY A 70 7.92 0.41 -13.09
N ASN A 71 7.18 -0.15 -12.12
CA ASN A 71 5.73 -0.02 -12.09
C ASN A 71 5.30 1.26 -11.36
N ILE A 72 5.43 2.40 -12.04
CA ILE A 72 5.20 3.73 -11.46
C ILE A 72 3.73 3.92 -11.05
N GLU A 73 2.78 3.53 -11.91
CA GLU A 73 1.35 3.65 -11.63
C GLU A 73 0.96 2.88 -10.37
N LYS A 74 1.47 1.65 -10.21
CA LYS A 74 1.26 0.89 -8.98
C LYS A 74 1.92 1.56 -7.78
N GLY A 75 3.08 2.19 -7.96
CA GLY A 75 3.76 2.97 -6.92
C GLY A 75 2.90 4.13 -6.42
N VAL A 76 2.33 4.91 -7.33
CA VAL A 76 1.38 6.01 -7.02
C VAL A 76 0.16 5.46 -6.29
N GLN A 77 -0.48 4.41 -6.83
CA GLN A 77 -1.63 3.78 -6.21
C GLN A 77 -1.33 3.30 -4.78
N SER A 78 -0.19 2.63 -4.59
CA SER A 78 0.25 2.14 -3.28
C SER A 78 0.49 3.27 -2.30
N CYS A 79 1.07 4.40 -2.73
CA CYS A 79 1.21 5.59 -1.89
C CYS A 79 -0.14 6.05 -1.34
N VAL A 80 -1.15 6.21 -2.20
CA VAL A 80 -2.50 6.64 -1.78
C VAL A 80 -3.15 5.62 -0.84
N GLN A 81 -3.11 4.34 -1.20
CA GLN A 81 -3.73 3.27 -0.39
C GLN A 81 -3.09 3.15 0.99
N TYR A 82 -1.76 3.21 1.08
CA TYR A 82 -1.04 3.13 2.34
C TYR A 82 -1.23 4.41 3.17
N GLY A 83 -1.27 5.57 2.52
CA GLY A 83 -1.57 6.85 3.17
C GLY A 83 -2.92 6.81 3.88
N TYR A 84 -3.94 6.27 3.21
CA TYR A 84 -5.27 6.09 3.78
C TYR A 84 -5.28 5.12 4.98
N LYS A 85 -4.58 3.98 4.87
CA LYS A 85 -4.44 3.04 6.00
C LYS A 85 -3.76 3.70 7.21
N CYS A 86 -2.69 4.45 6.99
CA CYS A 86 -2.02 5.22 8.03
C CYS A 86 -2.96 6.26 8.65
N GLN A 87 -3.71 7.01 7.85
CA GLN A 87 -4.65 8.02 8.34
C GLN A 87 -5.77 7.42 9.22
N GLN A 88 -6.25 6.22 8.88
CA GLN A 88 -7.31 5.57 9.65
C GLN A 88 -6.83 4.97 10.98
N LYS A 89 -5.60 4.44 10.99
CA LYS A 89 -5.11 3.60 12.09
C LYS A 89 -4.09 4.30 12.99
N LEU A 90 -3.34 5.24 12.43
CA LEU A 90 -2.33 5.99 13.16
C LEU A 90 -2.92 7.30 13.68
N CYS A 91 -2.60 7.63 14.93
CA CYS A 91 -2.99 8.92 15.51
C CYS A 91 -2.33 10.13 14.82
N ASP A 92 -1.23 9.90 14.09
CA ASP A 92 -0.44 10.93 13.42
C ASP A 92 -0.68 10.95 11.91
N ALA A 93 -1.40 11.99 11.46
CA ALA A 93 -1.72 12.24 10.06
C ALA A 93 -0.48 12.56 9.19
N GLN A 94 0.68 12.91 9.77
CA GLN A 94 1.88 13.25 9.02
C GLN A 94 2.35 12.11 8.11
N HIS A 95 2.18 10.85 8.52
CA HIS A 95 2.55 9.69 7.70
C HIS A 95 1.68 9.59 6.44
N ALA A 96 0.38 9.86 6.57
CA ALA A 96 -0.54 9.88 5.45
C ALA A 96 -0.19 11.02 4.48
N VAL A 97 0.05 12.22 4.99
CA VAL A 97 0.44 13.40 4.20
C VAL A 97 1.72 13.12 3.40
N LYS A 98 2.73 12.50 4.02
CA LYS A 98 3.98 12.13 3.33
C LYS A 98 3.74 11.14 2.19
N LEU A 99 2.85 10.17 2.38
CA LEU A 99 2.51 9.21 1.33
C LEU A 99 1.73 9.86 0.20
N TYR A 100 0.76 10.73 0.51
CA TYR A 100 0.03 11.47 -0.52
C TYR A 100 0.96 12.40 -1.32
N GLY A 101 1.82 13.16 -0.64
CA GLY A 101 2.81 14.00 -1.32
C GLY A 101 3.78 13.20 -2.20
N LYS A 102 4.13 11.97 -1.80
CA LYS A 102 4.93 11.07 -2.65
C LYS A 102 4.15 10.58 -3.87
N ALA A 103 2.84 10.36 -3.74
CA ALA A 103 1.98 10.01 -4.87
C ALA A 103 1.93 11.15 -5.89
N ASP A 104 1.79 12.40 -5.40
CA ASP A 104 1.79 13.60 -6.24
C ASP A 104 3.15 13.78 -6.94
N GLU A 105 4.25 13.68 -6.19
CA GLU A 105 5.62 13.75 -6.74
C GLU A 105 5.85 12.74 -7.88
N LEU A 106 5.42 11.49 -7.67
CA LEU A 106 5.56 10.43 -8.67
C LEU A 106 4.67 10.67 -9.88
N SER A 107 3.44 11.13 -9.66
CA SER A 107 2.49 11.45 -10.74
C SER A 107 3.03 12.57 -11.63
N ASP A 108 3.47 13.66 -11.01
CA ASP A 108 4.01 14.84 -11.69
C ASP A 108 5.26 14.48 -12.48
N LYS A 109 6.20 13.77 -11.84
CA LYS A 109 7.47 13.37 -12.47
C LYS A 109 7.28 12.51 -13.72
N HIS A 110 6.22 11.70 -13.76
CA HIS A 110 5.96 10.76 -14.84
C HIS A 110 4.79 11.18 -15.74
N ASN A 111 4.28 12.42 -15.59
CA ASN A 111 3.13 12.95 -16.33
C ASN A 111 1.90 12.04 -16.28
N LEU A 112 1.68 11.36 -15.16
CA LEU A 112 0.52 10.50 -14.98
C LEU A 112 -0.68 11.41 -14.71
N SER A 113 -1.66 11.39 -15.61
CA SER A 113 -2.90 12.13 -15.38
C SER A 113 -3.61 11.51 -14.19
N HIS A 114 -3.81 12.28 -13.13
CA HIS A 114 -4.58 11.79 -12.00
C HIS A 114 -6.04 11.54 -12.46
N THR A 115 -6.50 10.29 -12.38
CA THR A 115 -7.92 9.97 -12.32
C THR A 115 -8.17 9.51 -10.89
N CYS A 116 -8.57 10.44 -10.03
CA CYS A 116 -8.96 10.08 -8.67
C CYS A 116 -10.27 9.27 -8.73
N VAL A 117 -10.16 7.95 -8.88
CA VAL A 117 -11.27 6.98 -8.76
C VAL A 117 -11.59 6.79 -7.27
N MET A 118 -11.93 7.87 -6.58
CA MET A 118 -12.57 7.84 -5.27
C MET A 118 -13.91 8.57 -5.38
N ASN A 119 -14.67 8.28 -6.44
CA ASN A 119 -16.09 8.58 -6.47
C ASN A 119 -16.78 7.47 -5.68
N HIS A 120 -17.34 7.82 -4.53
CA HIS A 120 -18.23 7.03 -3.67
C HIS A 120 -18.22 5.50 -3.88
N PHE A 121 -17.59 4.77 -2.96
CA PHE A 121 -17.73 3.32 -2.89
C PHE A 121 -19.15 2.96 -2.40
N ASP A 122 -20.05 2.65 -3.33
CA ASP A 122 -21.36 2.09 -3.02
C ASP A 122 -21.25 0.57 -2.86
N ARG A 123 -21.16 0.13 -1.59
CA ARG A 123 -21.08 -1.28 -1.21
C ARG A 123 -22.29 -2.08 -1.71
N ASN A 124 -23.47 -1.45 -1.84
CA ASN A 124 -24.70 -2.14 -2.24
C ASN A 124 -24.68 -2.57 -3.71
N LYS A 125 -23.84 -1.95 -4.54
CA LYS A 125 -23.68 -2.30 -5.95
C LYS A 125 -22.97 -3.65 -6.16
N TYR A 126 -22.22 -4.13 -5.17
CA TYR A 126 -21.29 -5.29 -5.32
C TYR A 126 -21.68 -6.52 -4.51
N GLY A 127 -22.93 -6.63 -4.05
CA GLY A 127 -23.50 -7.89 -3.52
C GLY A 127 -22.84 -8.47 -2.26
N GLY A 128 -21.83 -7.83 -1.68
CA GLY A 128 -21.10 -8.30 -0.50
C GLY A 128 -19.82 -9.09 -0.79
N ASP A 129 -19.49 -9.36 -2.06
CA ASP A 129 -18.20 -9.96 -2.42
C ASP A 129 -17.19 -8.86 -2.76
N VAL A 130 -16.22 -8.68 -1.86
CA VAL A 130 -15.22 -7.61 -1.92
C VAL A 130 -14.13 -7.89 -2.96
N TYR A 131 -14.06 -9.11 -3.50
CA TYR A 131 -13.06 -9.49 -4.49
C TYR A 131 -13.44 -9.09 -5.92
N ASP A 132 -14.73 -9.07 -6.27
CA ASP A 132 -15.23 -8.61 -7.58
C ASP A 132 -14.95 -7.11 -7.83
N VAL A 133 -14.79 -6.33 -6.76
CA VAL A 133 -14.45 -4.90 -6.80
C VAL A 133 -13.04 -4.66 -7.35
N PHE A 134 -12.12 -5.62 -7.19
CA PHE A 134 -10.74 -5.47 -7.63
C PHE A 134 -10.58 -5.69 -9.14
N ASP A 135 -11.43 -6.53 -9.76
CA ASP A 135 -11.36 -6.84 -11.19
C ASP A 135 -11.99 -5.73 -12.06
N GLU A 136 -13.11 -5.12 -11.67
CA GLU A 136 -13.65 -3.93 -12.37
C GLU A 136 -12.66 -2.74 -12.34
N ARG A 137 -11.80 -2.69 -11.32
CA ARG A 137 -10.75 -1.68 -11.18
C ARG A 137 -9.51 -1.98 -12.01
N PHE A 138 -9.43 -3.13 -12.68
CA PHE A 138 -8.37 -3.49 -13.63
C PHE A 138 -8.69 -2.99 -15.05
N ASP A 139 -9.95 -3.09 -15.49
CA ASP A 139 -10.38 -2.73 -16.85
C ASP A 139 -10.44 -1.21 -17.10
N LEU A 140 -10.74 -0.40 -16.09
CA LEU A 140 -10.74 1.06 -16.20
C LEU A 140 -9.34 1.68 -16.38
N PHE A 141 -8.29 1.01 -15.88
CA PHE A 141 -6.90 1.43 -16.06
C PHE A 141 -6.34 0.99 -17.42
N ALA A 142 -6.76 -0.17 -17.93
CA ALA A 142 -6.37 -0.64 -19.27
C ALA A 142 -7.14 0.06 -20.41
N GLY A 143 -8.39 0.49 -20.17
CA GLY A 143 -9.26 1.08 -21.19
C GLY A 143 -8.93 2.51 -21.60
N THR A 144 -8.31 3.33 -20.75
CA THR A 144 -8.02 4.74 -21.07
C THR A 144 -6.71 4.97 -21.82
N ALA A 145 -5.84 3.96 -21.93
CA ALA A 145 -4.68 4.02 -22.83
C ALA A 145 -5.08 3.98 -24.33
N LEU A 146 -6.31 3.57 -24.65
CA LEU A 146 -6.78 3.36 -26.03
C LEU A 146 -7.65 4.50 -26.61
N MET A 147 -7.94 5.57 -25.85
CA MET A 147 -8.84 6.66 -26.28
C MET A 147 -8.17 8.03 -26.43
N ARG A 148 -6.83 8.12 -26.50
CA ARG A 148 -6.12 9.38 -26.80
C ARG A 148 -5.08 9.25 -27.92
N THR A 149 -5.43 8.48 -28.94
CA THR A 149 -4.82 8.57 -30.28
C THR A 149 -5.93 8.51 -31.33
N LYS A 150 -6.71 9.58 -31.45
CA LYS A 150 -7.38 9.95 -32.70
C LYS A 150 -7.92 11.38 -32.65
N ASN A 151 -7.46 12.12 -33.66
CA ASN A 151 -7.82 13.46 -34.13
C ASN A 151 -7.12 14.63 -33.44
#